data_AF-A0A0C3G748-F1
#
_entry.id   AF-A0A0C3G748-F1
#
_cell.length_a   1.000
_cell.length_b   1.000
_cell.length_c   1.000
_cell.angle_alpha   90.00
_cell.angle_beta   90.00
_cell.angle_gamma   90.00
#
_symmetry.space_group_name_H-M   'P 1'
#
loop_
_entity.id
_entity.type
_entity.pdbx_description
1 polymer ?
#
loop_
_entity_poly.entity_id
_entity_poly.type
_entity_poly.pdbx_seq_one_letter_code
_entity_poly.pdbx_strand_id
1 'polypeptide(L)'
;MGAQHRGSARYNSTPCLPTAVLEAGLDPAAVDFRNFFPYIPNEVKHRKRTSNDQAKVLENIFDRNTKPDSALRQRLANELDMTPRGVQVWFQNREIDW
;
A
#
# COMPACT_ATOMS: atom_id res chain seq x y z
N MET A 1 1.04 -7.33 -49.22
CA MET A 1 2.21 -7.23 -48.33
C MET A 1 2.07 -5.95 -47.52
N GLY A 2 2.21 -6.02 -46.20
CA GLY A 2 2.18 -4.86 -45.30
C GLY A 2 1.19 -5.05 -44.15
N ALA A 3 1.71 -5.25 -42.94
CA ALA A 3 0.99 -5.58 -41.72
C ALA A 3 1.00 -4.42 -40.70
N GLN A 4 0.10 -4.52 -39.71
CA GLN A 4 0.01 -3.79 -38.42
C GLN A 4 -0.85 -2.51 -38.50
N HIS A 5 -1.69 -2.12 -37.52
CA HIS A 5 -1.45 -2.09 -36.07
C HIS A 5 -2.72 -2.33 -35.24
N ARG A 6 -2.51 -2.94 -34.06
CA ARG A 6 -3.50 -3.24 -33.02
C ARG A 6 -4.12 -1.96 -32.46
N GLY A 7 -5.44 -1.97 -32.23
CA GLY A 7 -6.14 -0.89 -31.55
C GLY A 7 -5.72 -0.75 -30.09
N SER A 8 -5.33 0.46 -29.69
CA SER A 8 -5.19 0.84 -28.28
C SER A 8 -6.59 1.05 -27.69
N ALA A 9 -7.00 0.19 -26.76
CA ALA A 9 -8.12 0.46 -25.87
C ALA A 9 -7.79 1.70 -25.03
N ARG A 10 -8.47 2.81 -25.30
CA ARG A 10 -8.43 4.00 -24.43
C ARG A 10 -9.29 3.68 -23.21
N TYR A 11 -8.66 3.53 -22.05
CA TYR A 11 -9.40 3.51 -20.79
C TYR A 11 -10.06 4.89 -20.62
N ASN A 12 -11.39 4.96 -20.72
CA ASN A 12 -12.16 6.11 -20.25
C ASN A 12 -12.11 6.10 -18.72
N SER A 13 -11.19 6.86 -18.15
CA SER A 13 -11.15 7.14 -16.71
C SER A 13 -12.23 8.17 -16.38
N THR A 14 -13.48 7.74 -16.21
CA THR A 14 -14.47 8.56 -15.51
C THR A 14 -14.12 8.50 -14.02
N PRO A 15 -13.69 9.59 -13.36
CA PRO A 15 -13.39 9.54 -11.94
C PRO A 15 -14.71 9.42 -11.16
N CYS A 16 -14.87 8.32 -10.43
CA CYS A 16 -15.98 8.15 -9.50
C CYS A 16 -15.76 9.09 -8.31
N LEU A 17 -16.40 10.26 -8.35
CA LEU A 17 -16.44 11.16 -7.20
C LEU A 17 -17.56 10.68 -6.25
N PRO A 18 -17.32 10.52 -4.94
CA PRO A 18 -18.37 10.24 -3.98
C PRO A 18 -19.36 11.42 -3.94
N THR A 19 -20.65 11.14 -4.10
CA THR A 19 -21.76 12.11 -4.17
C THR A 19 -21.88 13.03 -2.94
N ALA A 20 -21.14 12.74 -1.86
CA ALA A 20 -21.21 13.43 -0.58
C ALA A 20 -20.45 14.78 -0.52
N VAL A 21 -19.79 15.22 -1.60
CA VAL A 21 -18.98 16.46 -1.61
C VAL A 21 -19.72 17.66 -2.22
N LEU A 22 -20.86 17.44 -2.88
CA LEU A 22 -21.64 18.49 -3.53
C LEU A 22 -22.63 19.15 -2.55
N GLU A 23 -22.11 19.79 -1.50
CA GLU A 23 -22.89 20.78 -0.77
C GLU A 23 -22.57 22.20 -1.27
N ALA A 24 -23.63 22.90 -1.67
CA ALA A 24 -23.71 24.33 -2.01
C ALA A 24 -22.98 24.80 -3.29
N GLY A 25 -23.65 24.69 -4.44
CA GLY A 25 -23.58 25.68 -5.52
C GLY A 25 -22.25 25.90 -6.24
N LEU A 26 -21.23 25.08 -5.98
CA LEU A 26 -19.97 25.12 -6.71
C LEU A 26 -20.18 24.53 -8.11
N ASP A 27 -19.83 25.31 -9.14
CA ASP A 27 -19.80 24.84 -10.52
C ASP A 27 -18.87 23.63 -10.62
N PRO A 28 -19.37 22.44 -11.03
CA PRO A 28 -18.54 21.22 -11.15
C PRO A 28 -17.36 21.39 -12.12
N ALA A 29 -17.39 22.37 -13.01
CA ALA A 29 -16.28 22.71 -13.90
C ALA A 29 -15.18 23.58 -13.26
N ALA A 30 -15.47 24.23 -12.12
CA ALA A 30 -14.53 25.07 -11.38
C ALA A 30 -13.84 24.35 -10.21
N VAL A 31 -14.26 23.12 -9.89
CA VAL A 31 -13.64 22.33 -8.83
C VAL A 31 -12.34 21.74 -9.34
N ASP A 32 -11.19 22.28 -8.91
CA ASP A 32 -9.90 21.67 -9.21
C ASP A 32 -9.76 20.35 -8.43
N PHE A 33 -10.09 19.24 -9.10
CA PHE A 33 -10.01 17.88 -8.56
C PHE A 33 -8.62 17.52 -8.04
N ARG A 34 -7.56 18.20 -8.49
CA ARG A 34 -6.19 17.98 -7.97
C ARG A 34 -6.03 18.45 -6.53
N ASN A 35 -6.83 19.42 -6.10
CA ASN A 35 -6.77 19.94 -4.74
C ASN A 35 -7.63 19.12 -3.77
N PHE A 36 -8.73 18.53 -4.25
CA PHE A 36 -9.64 17.75 -3.41
C PHE A 36 -9.24 16.27 -3.31
N PHE A 37 -8.70 15.70 -4.39
CA PHE A 37 -8.12 14.36 -4.40
C PHE A 37 -6.65 14.48 -4.82
N PRO A 38 -5.69 14.55 -3.89
CA PRO A 38 -4.27 14.40 -4.22
C PRO A 38 -3.97 12.93 -4.57
N TYR A 39 -4.71 12.38 -5.53
CA TYR A 39 -4.36 11.16 -6.21
C TYR A 39 -3.43 11.57 -7.35
N ILE A 40 -2.13 11.40 -7.13
CA ILE A 40 -1.12 11.54 -8.16
C ILE A 40 -0.97 10.14 -8.79
N PRO A 41 -1.65 9.86 -9.93
CA PRO A 41 -1.50 8.57 -10.59
C PRO A 41 -0.02 8.36 -10.94
N ASN A 42 0.50 7.17 -10.63
CA ASN A 42 1.90 6.75 -10.79
C ASN A 42 2.90 7.32 -9.77
N GLU A 43 2.46 7.95 -8.68
CA GLU A 43 3.37 8.23 -7.56
C GLU A 43 3.78 6.92 -6.87
N VAL A 44 5.00 6.47 -7.14
CA VAL A 44 5.57 5.31 -6.45
C VAL A 44 5.96 5.74 -5.04
N LYS A 45 5.08 5.44 -4.07
CA LYS A 45 5.45 5.53 -2.65
C LYS A 45 6.54 4.51 -2.36
N HIS A 46 7.75 5.01 -2.09
CA HIS A 46 8.89 4.19 -1.73
C HIS A 46 8.60 3.50 -0.39
N ARG A 47 8.28 2.20 -0.46
CA ARG A 47 8.08 1.38 0.74
C ARG A 47 9.44 1.16 1.39
N LYS A 48 9.55 1.45 2.69
CA LYS A 48 10.73 1.06 3.47
C LYS A 48 10.74 -0.46 3.59
N ARG A 49 11.71 -1.11 2.96
CA ARG A 49 11.90 -2.56 3.04
C ARG A 49 12.51 -2.90 4.40
N THR A 50 12.04 -3.99 5.01
CA THR A 50 12.73 -4.61 6.15
C THR A 50 14.15 -4.99 5.73
N SER A 51 15.15 -4.63 6.53
CA SER A 51 16.55 -5.00 6.29
C SER A 51 16.74 -6.52 6.34
N ASN A 52 17.78 -7.02 5.69
CA ASN A 52 18.10 -8.45 5.72
C ASN A 52 18.39 -8.93 7.16
N ASP A 53 19.05 -8.12 7.97
CA ASP A 53 19.34 -8.49 9.37
C ASP A 53 18.08 -8.48 10.25
N GLN A 54 17.17 -7.52 10.02
CA GLN A 54 15.86 -7.53 10.66
C GLN A 54 15.05 -8.77 10.26
N ALA A 55 15.10 -9.17 8.98
CA ALA A 55 14.41 -10.35 8.48
C ALA A 55 14.93 -11.64 9.12
N LYS A 56 16.25 -11.80 9.29
CA LYS A 56 16.86 -12.99 9.95
C LYS A 56 16.34 -13.18 11.38
N VAL A 57 16.23 -12.09 12.15
CA VAL A 57 15.71 -12.16 13.52
C VAL A 57 14.23 -12.57 13.50
N LEU A 58 13.44 -11.96 12.62
CA LEU A 58 12.02 -12.28 12.48
C LEU A 58 11.78 -13.73 12.03
N GLU A 59 12.61 -14.27 11.14
CA GLU A 59 12.57 -15.66 10.67
C GLU A 59 12.87 -16.65 11.82
N ASN A 60 13.91 -16.41 12.61
CA ASN A 60 14.24 -17.25 13.76
C ASN A 60 13.09 -17.33 14.78
N ILE A 61 12.37 -16.23 14.98
CA ILE A 61 11.19 -16.21 15.85
C ILE A 61 10.00 -16.91 15.18
N PHE A 62 9.80 -16.72 13.87
CA PHE A 62 8.74 -17.37 13.10
C PHE A 62 8.83 -18.89 13.16
N ASP A 63 10.04 -19.45 13.04
CA ASP A 63 10.29 -20.90 13.14
C ASP A 63 9.84 -21.50 14.48
N ARG A 64 9.87 -20.70 15.55
CA ARG A 64 9.48 -21.12 16.91
C ARG A 64 8.02 -20.81 17.22
N ASN A 65 7.52 -19.70 16.69
CA ASN A 65 6.17 -19.23 16.91
C ASN A 65 5.65 -18.47 15.68
N THR A 66 4.80 -19.13 14.92
CA THR A 66 4.18 -18.57 13.72
C THR A 66 3.17 -17.46 14.03
N LYS A 67 2.65 -17.39 15.26
CA LYS A 67 1.65 -16.40 15.69
C LYS A 67 2.16 -15.61 16.91
N PRO A 68 2.96 -14.55 16.69
CA PRO A 68 3.48 -13.76 17.79
C PRO A 68 2.36 -13.00 18.50
N ASP A 69 2.30 -13.15 19.82
CA ASP A 69 1.39 -12.38 20.67
C ASP A 69 1.74 -10.88 20.67
N SER A 70 0.79 -10.04 21.11
CA SER A 70 0.93 -8.60 21.24
C SER A 70 2.23 -8.18 21.95
N ALA A 71 2.54 -8.82 23.08
CA ALA A 71 3.73 -8.51 23.86
C ALA A 71 5.03 -8.83 23.09
N LEU A 72 5.04 -9.95 22.36
CA LEU A 72 6.20 -10.34 21.55
C LEU A 72 6.41 -9.38 20.37
N ARG A 73 5.32 -8.95 19.72
CA ARG A 73 5.40 -7.94 18.64
C ARG A 73 5.96 -6.60 19.13
N GLN A 74 5.58 -6.16 20.32
CA GLN A 74 6.12 -4.93 20.91
C GLN A 74 7.62 -5.04 21.21
N ARG A 75 8.06 -6.18 21.75
CA ARG A 75 9.49 -6.42 22.01
C ARG A 75 10.31 -6.39 20.72
N LEU A 76 9.86 -7.09 19.67
CA LEU A 76 10.53 -7.11 18.38
C LEU A 76 10.54 -5.74 17.69
N ALA A 77 9.47 -4.96 17.84
CA ALA A 77 9.41 -3.60 17.34
C ALA A 77 10.53 -2.73 17.94
N ASN A 78 10.73 -2.82 19.26
CA ASN A 78 11.78 -2.08 19.96
C ASN A 78 13.18 -2.58 19.62
N GLU A 79 13.36 -3.90 19.47
CA GLU A 79 14.67 -4.50 19.17
C GLU A 79 15.12 -4.24 17.73
N LEU A 80 14.18 -4.20 16.78
CA LEU A 80 14.46 -4.08 15.35
C LEU A 80 14.29 -2.65 14.82
N ASP A 81 13.98 -1.66 15.67
CA ASP A 81 13.60 -0.30 15.25
C ASP A 81 12.47 -0.32 14.19
N MET A 82 11.49 -1.20 14.40
CA MET A 82 10.32 -1.38 13.56
C MET A 82 9.07 -0.89 14.30
N THR A 83 8.02 -0.56 13.56
CA THR A 83 6.71 -0.36 14.20
C THR A 83 6.08 -1.72 14.52
N PRO A 84 5.26 -1.83 15.59
CA PRO A 84 4.54 -3.08 15.90
C PRO A 84 3.66 -3.53 14.72
N ARG A 85 3.13 -2.56 13.96
CA ARG A 85 2.38 -2.82 12.72
C ARG A 85 3.27 -3.38 11.62
N GLY A 86 4.49 -2.87 11.47
CA GLY A 86 5.48 -3.40 10.52
C GLY A 86 5.83 -4.85 10.83
N VAL A 87 6.04 -5.19 12.11
CA VAL A 87 6.25 -6.57 12.56
C VAL A 87 5.02 -7.42 12.23
N GLN A 88 3.81 -6.97 12.59
CA GLN A 88 2.57 -7.70 12.28
C GLN A 88 2.40 -7.98 10.78
N VAL A 89 2.60 -6.97 9.92
CA VAL A 89 2.48 -7.11 8.46
C VAL A 89 3.55 -8.07 7.92
N TRP A 90 4.76 -8.06 8.49
CA TRP A 90 5.81 -9.01 8.10
C TRP A 90 5.38 -10.45 8.37
N PHE A 91 4.84 -10.75 9.56
CA PHE A 91 4.34 -12.08 9.90
C PHE A 91 3.15 -12.49 9.01
N GLN A 92 2.24 -11.57 8.71
CA GLN A 92 1.12 -11.81 7.79
C GLN A 92 1.57 -12.09 6.36
N ASN A 93 2.51 -11.30 5.83
CA ASN A 93 3.03 -11.47 4.48
C ASN A 93 3.85 -12.74 4.34
N ARG A 94 4.54 -13.18 5.41
CA ARG A 94 5.24 -14.45 5.41
C ARG A 94 4.30 -15.64 5.33
N GLU A 95 3.13 -15.58 5.97
CA GLU A 95 2.09 -16.61 5.85
C GLU A 95 1.35 -16.56 4.49
N ILE A 96 1.61 -15.58 3.62
CA ILE A 96 1.03 -15.52 2.26
C ILE A 96 1.98 -16.15 1.23
N ASP A 97 3.23 -16.45 1.59
CA ASP A 97 4.28 -17.01 0.70
C ASP A 97 4.06 -18.50 0.33
N TRP A 98 2.81 -18.97 0.25
CA TRP A 98 2.39 -20.28 -0.25
C TRP A 98 1.73 -20.14 -1.63
#